data_AF-A0A2M7JNQ8-F1
#
_entry.id   AF-A0A2M7JNQ8-F1
#
_cell.length_a   1.000
_cell.length_b   1.000
_cell.length_c   1.000
_cell.angle_alpha   90.00
_cell.angle_beta   90.00
_cell.angle_gamma   90.00
#
_symmetry.space_group_name_H-M   'P 1'
#
loop_
_entity.id
_entity.type
_entity.pdbx_description
1 polymer ?
#
loop_
_entity_poly.entity_id
_entity_poly.type
_entity_poly.pdbx_seq_one_letter_code
_entity_poly.pdbx_strand_id
1 'polypeptide(L)'
;MGDLRRFSSEGRIVLSRKKSLMGEDIRLIFIRSDKVREQLIEVDSVTGLRKCATEWFSRCIECNYLLEKADPEGWGEGIPEYVFYNMRGKIRRCPACGRFFWPGSHRKRMEEQLKKWGF
;
A
#
# COMPACT_ATOMS: atom_id res chain seq x y z
N MET A 1 -17.07 3.25 -17.42
CA MET A 1 -17.96 3.51 -16.26
C MET A 1 -18.44 2.22 -15.57
N GLY A 2 -18.77 1.15 -16.31
CA GLY A 2 -19.38 -0.07 -15.76
C GLY A 2 -18.64 -0.68 -14.56
N ASP A 3 -17.31 -0.77 -14.63
CA ASP A 3 -16.51 -1.33 -13.53
C ASP A 3 -16.58 -0.50 -12.24
N LEU A 4 -16.62 0.83 -12.34
CA LEU A 4 -16.67 1.71 -11.16
C LEU A 4 -18.00 1.58 -10.41
N ARG A 5 -19.12 1.47 -11.15
CA ARG A 5 -20.43 1.23 -10.56
C ARG A 5 -20.50 -0.14 -9.90
N ARG A 6 -19.95 -1.17 -10.55
CA ARG A 6 -19.84 -2.52 -9.96
C ARG A 6 -19.01 -2.53 -8.69
N PHE A 7 -17.83 -1.91 -8.69
CA PHE A 7 -17.01 -1.83 -7.48
C PHE A 7 -17.73 -1.09 -6.36
N SER A 8 -18.48 -0.05 -6.72
CA SER A 8 -19.26 0.68 -5.73
C SER A 8 -20.39 -0.15 -5.14
N SER A 9 -21.11 -0.97 -5.92
CA SER A 9 -22.12 -1.88 -5.38
C SER A 9 -21.52 -2.98 -4.51
N GLU A 10 -20.27 -3.40 -4.78
CA GLU A 10 -19.51 -4.38 -3.99
C GLU A 10 -18.96 -3.87 -2.65
N GLY A 11 -19.33 -2.68 -2.19
CA GLY A 11 -18.81 -2.14 -0.92
C GLY A 11 -17.59 -1.23 -1.07
N ARG A 12 -17.01 -1.11 -2.27
CA ARG A 12 -15.76 -0.35 -2.45
C ARG A 12 -16.03 1.14 -2.64
N ILE A 13 -15.06 1.94 -2.22
CA ILE A 13 -15.05 3.38 -2.41
C ILE A 13 -14.03 3.70 -3.50
N VAL A 14 -14.47 4.44 -4.51
CA VAL A 14 -13.60 4.94 -5.57
C VAL A 14 -12.81 6.12 -5.02
N LEU A 15 -11.49 6.11 -5.22
CA LEU A 15 -10.62 7.24 -4.89
C LEU A 15 -10.18 7.91 -6.19
N SER A 16 -10.49 9.19 -6.38
CA SER A 16 -10.16 9.86 -7.65
C SER A 16 -10.02 11.37 -7.52
N ARG A 17 -9.20 11.96 -8.40
CA ARG A 17 -9.08 13.40 -8.63
C ARG A 17 -9.83 13.87 -9.88
N LYS A 18 -10.48 12.96 -10.61
CA LYS A 18 -11.18 13.28 -11.88
C LYS A 18 -12.51 13.95 -11.58
N LYS A 19 -12.61 15.25 -11.91
CA LYS A 19 -13.84 16.04 -11.70
C LYS A 19 -15.05 15.45 -12.44
N SER A 20 -14.84 14.79 -13.58
CA SER A 20 -15.90 14.13 -14.34
C SER A 20 -16.58 12.96 -13.60
N LEU A 21 -16.02 12.48 -12.49
CA LEU A 21 -16.67 11.47 -11.64
C LEU A 21 -17.55 12.09 -10.54
N MET A 22 -17.49 13.42 -10.35
CA MET A 22 -18.37 14.10 -9.40
C MET A 22 -19.80 14.08 -9.92
N GLY A 23 -20.76 13.68 -9.07
CA GLY A 23 -22.17 13.57 -9.45
C GLY A 23 -22.57 12.24 -10.08
N GLU A 24 -21.60 11.34 -10.34
CA GLU A 24 -21.91 9.95 -10.68
C GLU A 24 -22.48 9.22 -9.47
N ASP A 25 -23.40 8.29 -9.72
CA ASP A 25 -23.96 7.40 -8.70
C ASP A 25 -22.96 6.29 -8.33
N ILE A 26 -21.88 6.71 -7.67
CA ILE A 26 -20.83 5.87 -7.10
C ILE A 26 -20.37 6.44 -5.75
N ARG A 27 -19.97 5.55 -4.84
CA ARG A 27 -19.22 5.92 -3.64
C ARG A 27 -17.85 6.44 -4.04
N LEU A 28 -17.64 7.74 -3.92
CA LEU A 28 -16.44 8.45 -4.34
C LEU A 28 -15.85 9.27 -3.20
N ILE A 29 -14.56 9.07 -2.91
CA ILE A 29 -13.73 10.07 -2.23
C ILE A 29 -13.04 10.88 -3.32
N PHE A 30 -13.49 12.13 -3.48
CA PHE A 30 -12.86 13.06 -4.40
C PHE A 30 -11.67 13.73 -3.71
N ILE A 31 -10.48 13.52 -4.27
CA ILE A 31 -9.21 14.08 -3.80
C ILE A 31 -8.97 15.42 -4.48
N ARG A 32 -8.76 16.48 -3.70
CA ARG A 32 -8.51 17.83 -4.24
C ARG A 32 -7.02 18.09 -4.38
N SER A 33 -6.24 17.66 -3.40
CA SER A 33 -4.81 17.95 -3.34
C SER A 33 -4.00 17.12 -4.34
N ASP A 34 -2.88 17.67 -4.81
CA ASP A 34 -1.82 16.96 -5.52
C ASP A 34 -0.70 16.47 -4.59
N LYS A 35 -0.67 16.94 -3.35
CA LYS A 35 0.33 16.57 -2.34
C LYS A 35 -0.11 15.37 -1.52
N VAL A 36 0.73 14.33 -1.48
CA VAL A 36 0.42 13.03 -0.86
C VAL A 36 -0.07 13.13 0.58
N ARG A 37 0.55 13.99 1.40
CA ARG A 37 0.14 14.19 2.79
C ARG A 37 -1.32 14.61 2.90
N GLU A 38 -1.69 15.64 2.13
CA GLU A 38 -3.04 16.18 2.12
C GLU A 38 -4.02 15.17 1.53
N GLN A 39 -3.62 14.39 0.53
CA GLN A 39 -4.44 13.30 0.00
C GLN A 39 -4.74 12.23 1.06
N LEU A 40 -3.74 11.85 1.86
CA LEU A 40 -3.93 10.89 2.96
C LEU A 40 -4.88 11.44 4.02
N ILE A 41 -4.78 12.74 4.36
CA ILE A 41 -5.69 13.41 5.29
C ILE A 41 -7.12 13.43 4.73
N GLU A 42 -7.31 13.72 3.44
CA GLU A 42 -8.62 13.69 2.79
C GLU A 42 -9.25 12.29 2.88
N VAL A 43 -8.49 11.22 2.59
CA VAL A 43 -8.98 9.83 2.75
C VAL A 43 -9.29 9.50 4.20
N ASP A 44 -8.40 9.84 5.12
CA ASP A 44 -8.55 9.56 6.56
C ASP A 44 -9.79 10.25 7.13
N SER A 45 -10.05 11.50 6.74
CA SER A 45 -11.22 12.26 7.21
C SER A 45 -12.57 11.63 6.87
N VAL A 46 -12.63 10.84 5.79
CA VAL A 46 -13.86 10.18 5.33
C VAL A 46 -13.97 8.75 5.84
N THR A 47 -12.84 8.05 5.96
CA THR A 47 -12.81 6.61 6.23
C THR A 47 -12.46 6.24 7.66
N GLY A 48 -11.85 7.16 8.42
CA GLY A 48 -11.27 6.88 9.73
C GLY A 48 -10.21 5.80 9.64
N LEU A 49 -9.20 5.98 8.78
CA LEU A 49 -8.21 4.93 8.51
C LEU A 49 -7.59 4.44 9.81
N ARG A 50 -7.48 3.11 9.94
CA ARG A 50 -6.75 2.53 11.05
C ARG A 50 -5.26 2.83 10.87
N LYS A 51 -4.73 3.69 11.74
CA LYS A 51 -3.31 4.10 11.78
C LYS A 51 -2.46 3.08 12.54
N CYS A 52 -2.42 1.85 12.03
CA CYS A 52 -1.67 0.76 12.66
C CYS A 52 -0.30 0.58 12.00
N ALA A 53 0.75 1.13 12.61
CA ALA A 53 2.11 1.07 12.08
C ALA A 53 2.64 -0.37 11.89
N THR A 54 2.10 -1.36 12.61
CA THR A 54 2.47 -2.77 12.45
C THR A 54 1.94 -3.38 11.14
N GLU A 55 0.93 -2.78 10.52
CA GLU A 55 0.34 -3.23 9.24
C GLU A 55 1.00 -2.57 8.03
N TRP A 56 1.89 -1.60 8.23
CA TRP A 56 2.58 -0.93 7.13
C TRP A 56 3.49 -1.88 6.35
N PHE A 57 3.54 -1.66 5.03
CA PHE A 57 4.36 -2.43 4.10
C PHE A 57 4.07 -3.95 4.14
N SER A 58 2.85 -4.33 4.53
CA SER A 58 2.37 -5.72 4.59
C SER A 58 1.82 -6.23 3.26
N ARG A 59 1.71 -5.36 2.24
CA ARG A 59 1.16 -5.72 0.92
C ARG A 59 2.17 -5.46 -0.19
N CYS A 60 2.09 -6.28 -1.23
CA CYS A 60 2.85 -6.10 -2.46
C CYS A 60 2.39 -4.80 -3.16
N ILE A 61 3.32 -3.94 -3.53
CA ILE A 61 3.02 -2.70 -4.25
C ILE A 61 2.50 -2.93 -5.68
N GLU A 62 2.83 -4.09 -6.28
CA GLU A 62 2.40 -4.47 -7.62
C GLU A 62 1.04 -5.18 -7.62
N CYS A 63 0.85 -6.13 -6.70
CA CYS A 63 -0.30 -7.03 -6.71
C CYS A 63 -1.34 -6.75 -5.62
N ASN A 64 -0.99 -5.95 -4.61
CA ASN A 64 -1.80 -5.68 -3.42
C ASN A 64 -2.13 -6.91 -2.54
N TYR A 65 -1.52 -8.07 -2.82
CA TYR A 65 -1.60 -9.27 -1.96
C TYR A 65 -0.81 -9.07 -0.66
N LEU A 66 -1.26 -9.71 0.42
CA LEU A 66 -0.51 -9.76 1.67
C LEU A 66 0.82 -10.49 1.44
N LEU A 67 1.89 -9.90 1.95
CA LEU A 67 3.23 -10.46 1.87
C LEU A 67 3.42 -11.50 2.96
N GLU A 68 4.04 -12.60 2.58
CA GLU A 68 4.33 -13.74 3.45
C GLU A 68 5.82 -13.78 3.81
N LYS A 69 6.19 -14.51 4.85
CA LYS A 69 7.60 -14.72 5.20
C LYS A 69 8.27 -15.49 4.06
N ALA A 70 9.44 -15.02 3.62
CA ALA A 70 10.24 -15.79 2.67
C ALA A 70 10.91 -16.97 3.40
N ASP A 71 10.65 -18.20 2.96
CA ASP A 71 11.29 -19.42 3.47
C ASP A 71 12.77 -19.46 3.06
N PRO A 72 13.73 -19.55 4.00
CA PRO A 72 15.19 -19.66 3.75
C PRO A 72 15.61 -20.61 2.62
N GLU A 73 14.89 -21.71 2.43
CA GLU A 73 15.30 -22.79 1.51
C GLU A 73 15.03 -22.45 0.03
N GLY A 74 14.17 -21.47 -0.24
CA GLY A 74 13.80 -21.03 -1.59
C GLY A 74 14.41 -19.69 -2.02
N TRP A 75 15.50 -19.23 -1.39
CA TRP A 75 16.11 -17.91 -1.68
C TRP A 75 16.92 -18.03 -2.97
N GLY A 76 16.20 -18.04 -4.08
CA GLY A 76 16.76 -18.10 -5.43
C GLY A 76 17.45 -16.81 -5.88
N GLU A 77 18.06 -16.92 -7.05
CA GLU A 77 18.69 -15.86 -7.83
C GLU A 77 17.83 -14.58 -7.83
N GLY A 78 18.35 -13.48 -7.27
CA GLY A 78 17.67 -12.17 -7.29
C GLY A 78 17.69 -11.41 -5.97
N ILE A 79 18.04 -12.05 -4.85
CA ILE A 79 18.33 -11.35 -3.59
C ILE A 79 19.85 -11.18 -3.48
N PRO A 80 20.38 -9.94 -3.38
CA PRO A 80 21.80 -9.73 -3.16
C PRO A 80 22.28 -10.40 -1.86
N GLU A 81 23.45 -11.05 -1.87
CA GLU A 81 23.98 -11.81 -0.72
C GLU A 81 24.01 -10.98 0.57
N TYR A 82 24.46 -9.72 0.50
CA TYR A 82 24.46 -8.83 1.65
C TYR A 82 23.07 -8.70 2.29
N VAL A 83 22.01 -8.62 1.49
CA VAL A 83 20.63 -8.57 1.98
C VAL A 83 20.24 -9.91 2.58
N PHE A 84 20.62 -11.01 1.93
CA PHE A 84 20.36 -12.37 2.42
C PHE A 84 20.84 -12.52 3.87
N TYR A 85 22.12 -12.21 4.11
CA TYR A 85 22.75 -12.38 5.42
C TYR A 85 22.24 -11.37 6.46
N ASN A 86 22.08 -10.10 6.09
CA ASN A 86 21.74 -9.05 7.07
C ASN A 86 20.24 -8.90 7.36
N MET A 87 19.37 -9.42 6.48
CA MET A 87 17.91 -9.27 6.59
C MET A 87 17.20 -10.61 6.78
N ARG A 88 17.93 -11.64 7.22
CA ARG A 88 17.36 -12.97 7.52
C ARG A 88 16.13 -12.86 8.43
N GLY A 89 15.04 -13.53 8.05
CA GLY A 89 13.76 -13.50 8.77
C GLY A 89 12.92 -12.22 8.61
N LYS A 90 13.46 -11.17 7.96
CA LYS A 90 12.74 -9.91 7.67
C LYS A 90 12.29 -9.80 6.21
N ILE A 91 12.82 -10.65 5.34
CA ILE A 91 12.43 -10.70 3.93
C ILE A 91 11.01 -11.24 3.79
N ARG A 92 10.25 -10.58 2.94
CA ARG A 92 8.88 -10.95 2.59
C ARG A 92 8.76 -11.24 1.10
N ARG A 93 7.86 -12.14 0.74
CA ARG A 93 7.58 -12.50 -0.66
C ARG A 93 6.10 -12.27 -0.96
N CYS A 94 5.80 -11.86 -2.19
CA CYS A 94 4.44 -11.87 -2.69
C CYS A 94 4.07 -13.27 -3.22
N PRO A 95 2.97 -13.90 -2.74
CA PRO A 95 2.54 -15.21 -3.24
C PRO A 95 2.13 -15.17 -4.71
N ALA A 96 1.64 -14.02 -5.18
CA ALA A 96 1.08 -13.88 -6.52
C ALA A 96 2.14 -13.65 -7.61
N CYS A 97 3.11 -12.76 -7.38
CA CYS A 97 4.12 -12.40 -8.39
C CYS A 97 5.55 -12.84 -8.05
N GLY A 98 5.77 -13.44 -6.88
CA GLY A 98 7.08 -13.93 -6.46
C GLY A 98 8.10 -12.85 -6.07
N ARG A 99 7.79 -11.55 -6.20
CA ARG A 99 8.70 -10.46 -5.81
C ARG A 99 9.06 -10.50 -4.33
N PHE A 100 10.32 -10.21 -4.02
CA PHE A 100 10.85 -10.10 -2.66
C PHE A 100 10.93 -8.65 -2.20
N PHE A 101 10.69 -8.42 -0.91
CA PHE A 101 10.72 -7.12 -0.24
C PHE A 101 11.48 -7.24 1.08
N TRP A 102 12.33 -6.28 1.40
CA TRP A 102 13.09 -6.25 2.65
C TRP A 102 13.22 -4.82 3.20
N PRO A 103 13.39 -4.65 4.52
CA PRO A 103 13.45 -3.33 5.13
C PRO A 103 14.81 -2.66 4.88
N GLY A 104 14.89 -1.82 3.85
CA GLY A 104 16.04 -0.94 3.59
C GLY A 104 15.91 0.46 4.22
N SER A 105 16.88 1.33 3.98
CA SER A 105 16.85 2.75 4.41
C SER A 105 15.63 3.52 3.88
N HIS A 106 15.13 3.15 2.70
CA HIS A 106 13.92 3.73 2.11
C HIS A 106 12.70 3.51 3.00
N ARG A 107 12.56 2.31 3.59
CA ARG A 107 11.46 2.01 4.51
C ARG A 107 11.51 2.89 5.76
N LYS A 108 12.69 3.05 6.37
CA LYS A 108 12.86 3.91 7.56
C LYS A 108 12.41 5.35 7.30
N ARG A 109 12.83 5.92 6.16
CA ARG A 109 12.42 7.27 5.74
C ARG A 109 10.91 7.39 5.53
N MET A 110 10.28 6.38 4.93
CA MET A 110 8.82 6.36 4.77
C MET A 110 8.10 6.28 6.13
N GLU A 111 8.58 5.44 7.06
CA GLU A 111 8.02 5.34 8.42
C GLU A 111 8.10 6.65 9.20
N GLU A 112 9.26 7.31 9.17
CA GLU A 112 9.47 8.63 9.78
C GLU A 112 8.53 9.69 9.17
N GLN A 113 8.36 9.65 7.84
CA GLN A 113 7.50 10.59 7.13
C GLN A 113 6.03 10.41 7.50
N LEU A 114 5.54 9.18 7.58
CA LEU A 114 4.17 8.86 7.99
C LEU A 114 3.90 9.29 9.43
N LYS A 115 4.83 8.98 10.36
CA LYS A 115 4.76 9.44 11.75
C LYS A 115 4.70 10.96 11.86
N LYS A 116 5.54 11.68 11.09
CA LYS A 116 5.51 13.15 11.02
C LYS A 116 4.18 13.69 10.51
N TRP A 117 3.46 12.92 9.69
CA TRP A 117 2.13 13.28 9.20
C TRP A 117 1.00 12.86 10.13
N GLY A 118 1.29 12.19 11.26
CA GLY A 118 0.30 11.75 12.23
C GLY A 118 -0.37 10.43 11.85
N PHE A 119 0.33 9.56 11.13
CA PHE A 119 -0.05 8.18 10.81
C PHE A 119 0.83 7.18 11.58
#